data_AF-A0A7S7QSL8-F1
#
_entry.id   AF-A0A7S7QSL8-F1
#
_cell.length_a   1.000
_cell.length_b   1.000
_cell.length_c   1.000
_cell.angle_alpha   90.00
_cell.angle_beta   90.00
_cell.angle_gamma   90.00
#
_symmetry.space_group_name_H-M   'P 1'
#
loop_
_entity.id
_entity.type
_entity.pdbx_description
1 polymer ?
#
loop_
_entity_poly.entity_id
_entity_poly.type
_entity_poly.pdbx_seq_one_letter_code
_entity_poly.pdbx_strand_id
1 'polypeptide(L)'
;MFISAETLDGALLEIYPKLLARKNDTVTATRGAFVETIGALIEITNSRARLSRSETRGKLFSSLGELVWYLSGDNKLDSIQPYVPQYKKDAEDGIVFGG
;
A
#
# COMPACT_ATOMS: atom_id res chain seq x y z
N MET A 1 8.35 -8.67 14.07
CA MET A 1 9.25 -7.51 13.78
C MET A 1 8.63 -6.27 14.40
N PHE A 2 9.40 -5.39 15.06
CA PHE A 2 8.91 -4.09 15.56
C PHE A 2 9.77 -2.96 15.00
N ILE A 3 9.12 -1.91 14.49
CA ILE A 3 9.75 -0.70 13.95
C ILE A 3 8.95 0.50 14.45
N SER A 4 9.64 1.51 14.97
CA SER A 4 9.06 2.79 15.38
C SER A 4 9.86 3.90 14.74
N ALA A 5 9.20 4.75 13.96
CA ALA A 5 9.82 5.85 13.23
C ALA A 5 8.91 7.08 13.24
N GLU A 6 9.51 8.27 13.10
CA GLU A 6 8.72 9.51 13.03
C GLU A 6 7.88 9.60 11.76
N THR A 7 8.39 9.07 10.64
CA THR A 7 7.80 9.24 9.31
C THR A 7 7.65 7.90 8.61
N LEU A 8 6.73 7.84 7.62
CA LEU A 8 6.60 6.67 6.75
C LEU A 8 7.92 6.33 6.05
N ASP A 9 8.64 7.33 5.52
CA ASP A 9 9.94 7.11 4.88
C ASP A 9 10.95 6.47 5.84
N GLY A 10 10.99 6.93 7.08
CA GLY A 10 11.86 6.36 8.12
C GLY A 10 11.52 4.90 8.39
N ALA A 11 10.22 4.58 8.54
CA ALA A 11 9.78 3.21 8.72
C ALA A 11 10.15 2.33 7.51
N LEU A 12 9.91 2.80 6.29
CA LEU A 12 10.23 2.07 5.05
C LEU A 12 11.73 1.80 4.91
N LEU A 13 12.59 2.77 5.24
CA LEU A 13 14.06 2.62 5.22
C LEU A 13 14.53 1.51 6.17
N GLU A 14 13.85 1.29 7.28
CA GLU A 14 14.14 0.18 8.19
C GLU A 14 13.52 -1.16 7.76
N ILE A 15 12.33 -1.13 7.14
CA ILE A 15 11.59 -2.32 6.71
C ILE A 15 12.29 -3.00 5.53
N TYR A 16 12.65 -2.25 4.50
CA TYR A 16 13.11 -2.83 3.23
C TYR A 16 14.36 -3.72 3.37
N PRO A 17 15.44 -3.32 4.08
CA PRO A 17 16.61 -4.17 4.26
C PRO A 17 16.26 -5.48 4.98
N LYS A 18 15.38 -5.43 5.98
CA LYS A 18 14.94 -6.60 6.76
C LYS A 18 14.15 -7.57 5.88
N LEU A 19 13.27 -7.07 5.01
CA LEU A 19 12.52 -7.91 4.06
C LEU A 19 13.43 -8.48 2.95
N LEU A 20 14.31 -7.66 2.37
CA LEU A 20 15.19 -8.07 1.27
C LEU A 20 16.26 -9.08 1.71
N ALA A 21 16.65 -9.08 2.98
CA ALA A 21 17.51 -10.10 3.56
C ALA A 21 16.87 -11.50 3.56
N ARG A 22 15.52 -11.58 3.47
CA ARG A 22 14.75 -12.84 3.47
C ARG A 22 14.50 -13.39 2.07
N LYS A 23 15.21 -12.92 1.04
CA LYS A 23 15.01 -13.35 -0.37
C LYS A 23 15.02 -14.87 -0.61
N ASN A 24 15.66 -15.65 0.27
CA ASN A 24 15.70 -17.10 0.18
C ASN A 24 14.50 -17.80 0.84
N ASP A 25 13.70 -17.10 1.63
CA ASP A 25 12.50 -17.59 2.33
C ASP A 25 11.24 -17.25 1.52
N THR A 26 11.24 -17.61 0.23
CA THR A 26 10.12 -17.26 -0.67
C THR A 26 8.94 -18.20 -0.48
N VAL A 27 7.73 -17.63 -0.42
CA VAL A 27 6.44 -18.32 -0.39
C VAL A 27 5.77 -18.18 -1.75
N THR A 28 5.20 -19.26 -2.29
CA THR A 28 4.50 -19.26 -3.58
C THR A 28 2.99 -19.40 -3.38
N ALA A 29 2.21 -18.49 -3.95
CA ALA A 29 0.74 -18.51 -3.95
C ALA A 29 0.16 -18.36 -5.37
N THR A 30 -1.17 -18.37 -5.48
CA THR A 30 -1.89 -18.27 -6.77
C THR A 30 -1.62 -16.99 -7.54
N ARG A 31 -1.29 -15.89 -6.85
CA ARG A 31 -0.94 -14.58 -7.44
C ARG A 31 0.57 -14.33 -7.59
N GLY A 32 1.40 -15.35 -7.37
CA GLY A 32 2.85 -15.28 -7.53
C GLY A 32 3.64 -15.58 -6.26
N ALA A 33 4.94 -15.34 -6.34
CA ALA A 33 5.89 -15.60 -5.26
C ALA A 33 6.26 -14.32 -4.51
N PHE A 34 6.40 -14.40 -3.19
CA PHE A 34 6.71 -13.24 -2.33
C PHE A 34 7.51 -13.65 -1.09
N VAL A 35 8.06 -12.67 -0.38
CA VAL A 35 8.67 -12.83 0.95
C VAL A 35 7.86 -12.06 1.96
N GLU A 36 7.73 -12.59 3.18
CA GLU A 36 6.94 -11.95 4.23
C GLU A 36 7.57 -12.03 5.62
N THR A 37 6.98 -11.29 6.55
CA THR A 37 7.26 -11.35 7.98
C THR A 37 5.94 -11.31 8.73
N ILE A 38 5.63 -12.41 9.43
CA ILE A 38 4.39 -12.55 10.21
C ILE A 38 4.54 -11.85 11.57
N GLY A 39 3.48 -11.22 12.06
CA GLY A 39 3.48 -10.54 13.37
C GLY A 39 4.40 -9.31 13.40
N ALA A 40 4.31 -8.47 12.37
CA ALA A 40 5.03 -7.19 12.33
C ALA A 40 4.18 -6.06 12.93
N LEU A 41 4.81 -5.20 13.74
CA LEU A 41 4.24 -3.95 14.24
C LEU A 41 5.09 -2.78 13.72
N ILE A 42 4.44 -1.83 13.06
CA ILE A 42 5.05 -0.62 12.52
C ILE A 42 4.35 0.58 13.16
N GLU A 43 5.10 1.38 13.90
CA GLU A 43 4.61 2.59 14.55
C GLU A 43 5.16 3.81 13.80
N ILE A 44 4.25 4.70 13.37
CA ILE A 44 4.60 6.03 12.85
C ILE A 44 4.21 7.05 13.92
N THR A 45 5.19 7.57 14.64
CA THR A 45 4.95 8.40 15.84
C THR A 45 4.38 9.78 15.49
N ASN A 46 4.64 10.30 14.28
CA ASN A 46 3.94 11.45 13.72
C ASN A 46 2.98 11.01 12.61
N SER A 47 1.72 10.75 12.97
CA SER A 47 0.70 10.19 12.05
C SER A 47 0.41 11.07 10.83
N ARG A 48 0.79 12.35 10.84
CA ARG A 48 0.67 13.25 9.67
C ARG A 48 1.80 13.04 8.66
N ALA A 49 2.95 12.53 9.09
CA ALA A 49 4.09 12.18 8.23
C ALA A 49 3.92 10.80 7.55
N ARG A 50 2.67 10.48 7.17
CA ARG A 50 2.25 9.22 6.53
C ARG A 50 2.37 9.21 5.01
N LEU A 51 2.93 10.28 4.43
CA LEU A 51 3.20 10.38 3.01
C LEU A 51 4.69 10.27 2.79
N SER A 52 5.09 9.41 1.86
CA SER A 52 6.48 9.28 1.48
C SER A 52 6.90 10.47 0.62
N ARG A 53 8.05 11.07 0.95
CA ARG A 53 8.66 12.17 0.18
C ARG A 53 9.58 11.65 -0.92
N SER A 54 10.07 10.43 -0.79
CA SER A 54 10.90 9.75 -1.79
C SER A 54 10.08 9.05 -2.87
N GLU A 55 8.80 8.81 -2.61
CA GLU A 55 7.85 8.29 -3.59
C GLU A 55 7.70 9.25 -4.78
N THR A 56 7.68 8.70 -6.00
CA THR A 56 7.59 9.51 -7.23
C THR A 56 6.27 10.28 -7.30
N ARG A 57 6.30 11.47 -7.90
CA ARG A 57 5.18 12.44 -7.96
C ARG A 57 3.84 11.90 -8.52
N GLY A 58 3.81 10.70 -9.12
CA GLY A 58 2.58 10.06 -9.62
C GLY A 58 1.76 9.35 -8.53
N LYS A 59 2.38 8.82 -7.47
CA LYS A 59 1.68 7.99 -6.49
C LYS A 59 0.90 8.78 -5.44
N LEU A 60 1.27 10.03 -5.19
CA LEU A 60 0.55 10.89 -4.25
C LEU A 60 -0.92 11.08 -4.65
N PHE A 61 -1.18 11.32 -5.95
CA PHE A 61 -2.54 11.47 -6.46
C PHE A 61 -3.33 10.17 -6.41
N SER A 62 -2.67 9.02 -6.61
CA SER A 62 -3.29 7.71 -6.43
C SER A 62 -3.76 7.52 -4.98
N SER A 63 -2.89 7.76 -3.99
CA SER A 63 -3.25 7.62 -2.57
C SER A 63 -4.32 8.62 -2.13
N LEU A 64 -4.31 9.85 -2.66
CA LEU A 64 -5.35 10.83 -2.33
C LEU A 64 -6.69 10.48 -2.99
N GLY A 65 -6.67 10.06 -4.27
CA GLY A 65 -7.86 9.61 -4.97
C GLY A 65 -8.51 8.41 -4.28
N GLU A 66 -7.69 7.46 -3.84
CA GLU A 66 -8.14 6.31 -3.06
C GLU A 66 -8.72 6.69 -1.69
N LEU A 67 -8.12 7.63 -0.96
CA LEU A 67 -8.69 8.13 0.29
C LEU A 67 -10.07 8.79 0.09
N VAL A 68 -10.22 9.63 -0.95
CA VAL A 68 -11.50 10.28 -1.25
C VAL A 68 -12.53 9.24 -1.69
N TRP A 69 -12.11 8.23 -2.44
CA TRP A 69 -12.94 7.11 -2.85
C TRP A 69 -13.52 6.37 -1.63
N TYR A 70 -12.68 5.95 -0.68
CA TYR A 70 -13.10 5.32 0.59
C TYR A 70 -14.04 6.17 1.44
N LEU A 71 -13.89 7.50 1.38
CA LEU A 71 -14.75 8.41 2.14
C LEU A 71 -16.09 8.70 1.43
N SER A 72 -16.19 8.35 0.15
CA SER A 72 -17.38 8.58 -0.66
C SER A 72 -18.42 7.45 -0.52
N GLY A 73 -18.00 6.23 -0.14
CA GLY A 73 -18.89 5.06 -0.09
C GLY A 73 -19.26 4.52 -1.47
N ASP A 74 -18.68 5.04 -2.55
CA ASP A 74 -18.96 4.63 -3.92
C ASP A 74 -18.06 3.47 -4.32
N ASN A 75 -18.63 2.35 -4.76
CA ASN A 75 -17.85 1.19 -5.20
C ASN A 75 -17.68 1.12 -6.73
N LYS A 76 -18.08 2.16 -7.49
CA LYS A 76 -17.93 2.16 -8.95
C LYS A 76 -16.46 2.27 -9.37
N LEU A 77 -16.05 1.39 -10.29
CA LEU A 77 -14.72 1.39 -10.88
C LEU A 77 -14.38 2.74 -11.53
N ASP A 78 -15.34 3.37 -12.20
CA ASP A 78 -15.13 4.64 -12.92
C ASP A 78 -14.60 5.77 -12.02
N SER A 79 -14.97 5.76 -10.73
CA SER A 79 -14.58 6.75 -9.74
C SER A 79 -13.10 6.63 -9.34
N ILE A 80 -12.56 5.40 -9.30
CA ILE A 80 -11.19 5.12 -8.82
C ILE A 80 -10.19 4.77 -9.93
N GLN A 81 -10.66 4.24 -11.06
CA GLN A 81 -9.82 3.79 -12.18
C GLN A 81 -8.84 4.86 -12.70
N PRO A 82 -9.20 6.16 -12.81
CA PRO A 82 -8.25 7.19 -13.23
C PRO A 82 -7.04 7.34 -12.30
N TYR A 83 -7.20 7.02 -11.02
CA TYR A 83 -6.17 7.13 -9.98
C TYR A 83 -5.40 5.83 -9.78
N VAL A 84 -6.10 4.68 -9.88
CA VAL A 84 -5.54 3.34 -9.70
C VAL A 84 -6.01 2.41 -10.83
N PRO A 85 -5.40 2.48 -12.03
CA PRO A 85 -5.86 1.71 -13.20
C PRO A 85 -5.85 0.19 -13.02
N GLN A 86 -5.04 -0.31 -12.09
CA GLN A 86 -4.91 -1.73 -11.78
C GLN A 86 -6.19 -2.33 -11.20
N TYR A 87 -7.04 -1.54 -10.53
CA TYR A 87 -8.29 -2.02 -9.93
C TYR A 87 -9.30 -2.56 -10.94
N LYS A 88 -9.15 -2.24 -12.23
CA LYS A 88 -9.90 -2.88 -13.31
C LYS A 88 -9.78 -4.41 -13.31
N LYS A 89 -8.68 -4.97 -12.81
CA LYS A 89 -8.45 -6.42 -12.76
C LYS A 89 -9.16 -7.11 -11.59
N ASP A 90 -9.49 -6.35 -10.55
CA ASP A 90 -10.18 -6.84 -9.36
C ASP A 90 -11.66 -6.40 -9.35
N ALA A 91 -12.13 -5.72 -10.40
CA ALA A 91 -13.50 -5.27 -10.54
C ALA A 91 -14.44 -6.40 -11.00
N GLU A 92 -15.59 -6.52 -10.35
CA GLU A 92 -16.68 -7.43 -10.71
C GLU A 92 -17.87 -6.57 -11.20
N ASP A 93 -18.29 -6.75 -12.46
CA ASP A 93 -19.38 -5.97 -13.07
C ASP A 93 -19.26 -4.44 -12.94
N GLY A 94 -18.03 -3.93 -13.00
CA GLY A 94 -17.73 -2.49 -12.86
C GLY A 94 -17.74 -1.99 -11.42
N ILE A 95 -17.78 -2.90 -10.45
CA ILE A 95 -17.72 -2.60 -9.02
C ILE A 95 -16.39 -3.11 -8.45
N VAL A 96 -15.72 -2.26 -7.68
CA VAL A 96 -14.56 -2.63 -6.87
C VAL A 96 -14.97 -2.44 -5.42
N PHE A 97 -15.00 -3.52 -4.64
CA PHE A 97 -15.43 -3.44 -3.24
C PHE A 97 -14.35 -2.81 -2.37
N GLY A 98 -14.75 -1.88 -1.50
CA GLY A 98 -13.88 -1.26 -0.50
C GLY A 98 -13.94 0.27 -0.46
N GLY A 99 -14.76 0.89 -1.33
CA GLY A 99 -15.07 2.33 -1.33
C GLY A 99 -15.96 2.77 -0.19
#